data_AF-A0A970IXV1-F1
#
_entry.id   AF-A0A970IXV1-F1
#
_cell.length_a   1.000
_cell.length_b   1.000
_cell.length_c   1.000
_cell.angle_alpha   90.00
_cell.angle_beta   90.00
_cell.angle_gamma   90.00
#
_symmetry.space_group_name_H-M   'P 1'
#
loop_
_entity.id
_entity.type
_entity.pdbx_description
1 polymer ?
#
loop_
_entity_poly.entity_id
_entity_poly.type
_entity_poly.pdbx_seq_one_letter_code
_entity_poly.pdbx_strand_id
1 'polypeptide(L)'
;MDKILVKSKYDEKMHRKFYLFHMFRKSYSIYFLFIAVALAFFLAIRASLKVTDATDINLYIIWGFTALVLGMVPTFTFGRINAIIRQNRKERGDRLEIIEITKAKIVRFIEGLEGKAVLGWEYFESVYETETCFYMYIDKDRGLIIKKDDIVEGSPEILRKLAQNNLKPNRRGKVKFKQLFKEEK
;
A
#
# COMPACT_ATOMS: atom_id res chain seq x y z
N MET A 1 10.83 29.17 -3.39
CA MET A 1 9.64 28.48 -3.93
C MET A 1 9.68 27.08 -3.34
N ASP A 2 8.64 26.61 -2.64
CA ASP A 2 8.67 25.29 -1.99
C ASP A 2 8.71 24.20 -3.09
N LYS A 3 9.89 23.62 -3.31
CA LYS A 3 10.20 22.60 -4.31
C LYS A 3 11.02 21.49 -3.66
N ILE A 4 10.76 20.26 -4.09
CA ILE A 4 11.51 19.07 -3.68
C ILE A 4 11.92 18.28 -4.90
N LEU A 5 13.18 17.85 -4.94
CA LEU A 5 13.71 16.97 -5.96
C LEU A 5 14.23 15.70 -5.30
N VAL A 6 13.70 14.56 -5.73
CA VAL A 6 14.08 13.23 -5.25
C VAL A 6 14.70 12.49 -6.41
N LYS A 7 15.84 11.83 -6.17
CA LYS A 7 16.49 10.96 -7.15
C LYS A 7 16.68 9.60 -6.51
N SER A 8 15.91 8.61 -6.95
CA SER A 8 15.91 7.28 -6.34
C SER A 8 16.07 6.18 -7.39
N LYS A 9 16.70 5.08 -6.96
CA LYS A 9 16.70 3.82 -7.71
C LYS A 9 15.60 2.91 -7.19
N TYR A 10 15.12 2.02 -8.05
CA TYR A 10 14.12 1.04 -7.67
C TYR A 10 14.63 0.13 -6.54
N ASP A 11 13.83 0.01 -5.48
CA ASP A 11 14.12 -0.86 -4.34
C ASP A 11 12.93 -1.81 -4.10
N GLU A 12 13.11 -3.07 -4.49
CA GLU A 12 12.08 -4.10 -4.38
C GLU A 12 11.66 -4.35 -2.91
N LYS A 13 12.62 -4.38 -1.98
CA LYS A 13 12.34 -4.65 -0.56
C LYS A 13 11.45 -3.55 0.00
N MET A 14 11.71 -2.31 -0.39
CA MET A 14 10.93 -1.17 0.06
C MET A 14 9.53 -1.14 -0.54
N HIS A 15 9.40 -1.43 -1.84
CA HIS A 15 8.09 -1.57 -2.48
C HIS A 15 7.28 -2.70 -1.85
N ARG A 16 7.91 -3.84 -1.54
CA ARG A 16 7.24 -4.93 -0.82
C ARG A 16 6.70 -4.49 0.55
N LYS A 17 7.50 -3.77 1.34
CA LYS A 17 7.07 -3.23 2.64
C LYS A 17 5.91 -2.24 2.48
N PHE A 18 5.99 -1.34 1.49
CA PHE A 18 4.93 -0.39 1.18
C PHE A 18 3.62 -1.10 0.82
N TYR A 19 3.65 -2.06 -0.10
CA TYR A 19 2.43 -2.77 -0.53
C TYR A 19 1.87 -3.68 0.55
N LEU A 20 2.72 -4.30 1.37
CA LEU A 20 2.27 -5.04 2.55
C LEU A 20 1.51 -4.11 3.50
N PHE A 21 2.13 -2.98 3.87
CA PHE A 21 1.50 -1.99 4.73
C PHE A 21 0.20 -1.42 4.14
N HIS A 22 0.18 -1.18 2.83
CA HIS A 22 -1.01 -0.73 2.11
C HIS A 22 -2.15 -1.74 2.20
N MET A 23 -1.87 -3.00 1.87
CA MET A 23 -2.82 -4.10 1.82
C MET A 23 -3.57 -4.26 3.16
N PHE A 24 -2.85 -4.23 4.27
CA PHE A 24 -3.44 -4.33 5.60
C PHE A 24 -4.20 -3.09 6.09
N ARG A 25 -4.05 -1.94 5.42
CA ARG A 25 -4.62 -0.67 5.89
C ARG A 25 -5.73 -0.11 5.01
N LYS A 26 -5.71 -0.42 3.71
CA LYS A 26 -6.58 0.17 2.70
C LYS A 26 -7.39 -0.85 1.91
N SER A 27 -7.00 -2.12 1.90
CA SER A 27 -7.71 -3.15 1.12
C SER A 27 -8.90 -3.70 1.88
N TYR A 28 -10.11 -3.20 1.58
CA TYR A 28 -11.36 -3.78 2.07
C TYR A 28 -11.49 -5.27 1.76
N SER A 29 -10.92 -5.74 0.65
CA SER A 29 -10.93 -7.13 0.25
C SER A 29 -10.21 -8.05 1.24
N ILE A 30 -9.14 -7.58 1.89
CA ILE A 30 -8.44 -8.37 2.92
C ILE A 30 -9.31 -8.55 4.17
N TYR A 31 -9.99 -7.48 4.60
CA TYR A 31 -10.89 -7.58 5.75
C TYR A 31 -12.08 -8.49 5.47
N PHE A 32 -12.62 -8.44 4.24
CA PHE A 32 -13.66 -9.37 3.80
C PHE A 32 -13.17 -10.83 3.85
N LEU A 33 -11.95 -11.10 3.40
CA LEU A 33 -11.34 -12.43 3.51
C LEU A 33 -11.17 -12.88 4.96
N PHE A 34 -10.77 -12.00 5.88
CA PHE A 34 -10.68 -12.35 7.31
C PHE A 34 -12.04 -12.70 7.91
N ILE A 35 -13.09 -11.97 7.55
CA ILE A 35 -14.47 -12.30 7.97
C ILE A 35 -14.89 -13.65 7.40
N ALA A 36 -14.59 -13.93 6.12
CA ALA A 36 -14.91 -15.20 5.49
C ALA A 36 -14.18 -16.38 6.17
N VAL A 37 -12.90 -16.22 6.52
CA VAL A 37 -12.13 -17.20 7.29
C VAL A 37 -12.75 -17.41 8.68
N ALA A 38 -13.07 -16.34 9.40
CA ALA A 38 -13.67 -16.43 10.72
C ALA A 38 -15.02 -17.14 10.68
N LEU A 39 -15.84 -16.88 9.66
CA LEU A 39 -17.13 -17.54 9.46
C LEU A 39 -16.93 -19.03 9.11
N ALA A 40 -15.97 -19.37 8.25
CA ALA A 40 -15.66 -20.75 7.91
C ALA A 40 -15.23 -21.55 9.15
N PHE A 41 -14.34 -20.99 9.98
CA PHE A 41 -13.95 -21.59 11.25
C PHE A 41 -15.12 -21.74 12.22
N PHE A 42 -15.97 -20.71 12.35
CA PHE A 42 -17.15 -20.77 13.20
C PHE A 42 -18.08 -21.91 12.78
N LEU A 43 -18.34 -22.07 11.49
CA LEU A 43 -19.17 -23.15 10.95
C LEU A 43 -18.53 -24.52 11.16
N ALA A 44 -17.22 -24.65 10.93
CA ALA A 44 -16.47 -25.89 11.15
C ALA A 44 -16.50 -26.35 12.61
N ILE A 45 -16.24 -25.43 13.54
CA ILE A 45 -16.31 -25.71 14.98
C ILE A 45 -17.73 -26.07 15.39
N ARG A 46 -18.73 -25.30 14.94
CA ARG A 46 -20.13 -25.57 15.26
C ARG A 46 -20.60 -26.93 14.74
N ALA A 47 -20.20 -27.32 13.54
CA ALA A 47 -20.48 -28.64 12.99
C ALA A 47 -19.79 -29.75 13.80
N SER A 48 -18.53 -29.51 14.21
CA SER A 48 -17.76 -30.45 15.04
C SER A 48 -18.35 -30.64 16.44
N LEU A 49 -19.09 -29.67 16.98
CA LEU A 49 -19.73 -29.78 18.31
C LEU A 49 -21.11 -30.44 18.26
N LYS A 50 -21.76 -30.48 17.09
CA LYS A 50 -23.09 -31.08 16.88
C LYS A 50 -23.01 -32.49 16.28
N VAL A 51 -22.05 -33.28 16.73
CA VAL A 51 -21.65 -34.61 16.19
C VAL A 51 -22.84 -35.56 15.97
N THR A 52 -23.97 -35.37 16.66
CA THR A 52 -25.18 -36.18 16.48
C THR A 52 -25.88 -36.04 15.13
N ASP A 53 -25.71 -34.92 14.39
CA ASP A 53 -26.48 -34.65 13.17
C ASP A 53 -25.65 -34.69 11.87
N ALA A 54 -24.32 -34.66 11.96
CA ALA A 54 -23.44 -34.57 10.79
C ALA A 54 -22.76 -35.91 10.50
N THR A 55 -22.96 -36.44 9.29
CA THR A 55 -22.18 -37.57 8.77
C THR A 55 -20.70 -37.19 8.69
N ASP A 56 -19.78 -38.12 8.97
CA ASP A 56 -18.32 -37.87 8.96
C ASP A 56 -17.84 -37.19 7.66
N ILE A 57 -18.44 -37.56 6.53
CA ILE A 57 -18.17 -36.97 5.21
C ILE A 57 -18.43 -35.46 5.19
N ASN A 58 -19.54 -35.01 5.78
CA ASN A 58 -19.90 -33.58 5.83
C ASN A 58 -18.89 -32.79 6.68
N LEU A 59 -18.39 -33.41 7.77
CA LEU A 59 -17.40 -32.79 8.62
C LEU A 59 -16.07 -32.60 7.88
N TYR A 60 -15.59 -33.61 7.14
CA TYR A 60 -14.38 -33.51 6.32
C TYR A 60 -14.51 -32.46 5.22
N ILE A 61 -15.67 -32.36 4.56
CA ILE A 61 -15.92 -31.34 3.53
C ILE A 61 -15.83 -29.93 4.13
N ILE A 62 -16.44 -29.69 5.29
CA ILE A 62 -16.43 -28.37 5.94
C ILE A 62 -15.01 -27.97 6.35
N TRP A 63 -14.23 -28.88 6.93
CA TRP A 63 -12.84 -28.61 7.29
C TRP A 63 -11.94 -28.44 6.06
N GLY A 64 -12.15 -29.22 4.99
CA GLY A 64 -11.46 -29.06 3.72
C GLY A 64 -11.74 -27.69 3.09
N PHE A 65 -13.00 -27.25 3.08
CA PHE A 65 -13.38 -25.92 2.63
C PHE A 65 -12.75 -24.82 3.48
N THR A 66 -12.72 -24.99 4.81
CA THR A 66 -12.10 -24.04 5.74
C THR A 66 -10.60 -23.90 5.47
N ALA A 67 -9.89 -25.03 5.28
CA ALA A 67 -8.48 -25.03 4.93
C ALA A 67 -8.22 -24.32 3.59
N LEU A 68 -9.08 -24.54 2.59
CA LEU A 68 -9.00 -23.87 1.30
C LEU A 68 -9.17 -22.35 1.44
N VAL A 69 -10.20 -21.89 2.15
CA VAL A 69 -10.45 -20.45 2.38
C VAL A 69 -9.31 -19.81 3.17
N LEU A 70 -8.75 -20.52 4.16
CA LEU A 70 -7.58 -20.05 4.90
C LEU A 70 -6.35 -19.91 3.99
N GLY A 71 -6.11 -20.89 3.11
CA GLY A 71 -5.01 -20.88 2.15
C GLY A 71 -5.14 -19.78 1.08
N MET A 72 -6.35 -19.32 0.79
CA MET A 72 -6.59 -18.22 -0.14
C MET A 72 -6.02 -16.89 0.36
N VAL A 73 -6.07 -16.59 1.67
CA VAL A 73 -5.62 -15.29 2.22
C VAL A 73 -4.15 -14.97 1.90
N PRO A 74 -3.17 -15.84 2.24
CA PRO A 74 -1.77 -15.57 1.90
C PRO A 74 -1.58 -15.57 0.37
N THR A 75 -2.27 -16.44 -0.36
CA THR A 75 -2.14 -16.55 -1.82
C THR A 75 -2.57 -15.26 -2.53
N PHE A 76 -3.74 -14.73 -2.21
CA PHE A 76 -4.20 -13.46 -2.76
C PHE A 76 -3.32 -12.29 -2.31
N THR A 77 -2.88 -12.30 -1.05
CA THR A 77 -2.08 -11.21 -0.49
C THR A 77 -0.71 -11.13 -1.13
N PHE A 78 0.07 -12.20 -1.01
CA PHE A 78 1.42 -12.25 -1.57
C PHE A 78 1.41 -12.32 -3.09
N GLY A 79 0.43 -13.00 -3.70
CA GLY A 79 0.26 -13.04 -5.15
C GLY A 79 0.09 -11.65 -5.76
N ARG A 80 -0.82 -10.84 -5.21
CA ARG A 80 -1.05 -9.45 -5.67
C ARG A 80 0.20 -8.59 -5.48
N ILE A 81 0.83 -8.63 -4.30
CA ILE A 81 2.05 -7.86 -4.03
C ILE A 81 3.17 -8.25 -5.02
N ASN A 82 3.39 -9.55 -5.24
CA ASN A 82 4.39 -10.04 -6.17
C ASN A 82 4.08 -9.65 -7.62
N ALA A 83 2.81 -9.61 -8.02
CA ALA A 83 2.41 -9.14 -9.33
C ALA A 83 2.75 -7.65 -9.53
N ILE A 84 2.41 -6.80 -8.56
CA ILE A 84 2.69 -5.37 -8.60
C ILE A 84 4.20 -5.09 -8.58
N ILE A 85 4.96 -5.80 -7.76
CA ILE A 85 6.42 -5.70 -7.71
C ILE A 85 7.03 -6.07 -9.07
N ARG A 86 6.61 -7.20 -9.65
CA ARG A 86 7.12 -7.68 -10.94
C ARG A 86 6.83 -6.69 -12.06
N GLN A 87 5.63 -6.11 -12.06
CA GLN A 87 5.26 -5.06 -13.01
C GLN A 87 6.14 -3.83 -12.84
N ASN A 88 6.25 -3.29 -11.62
CA ASN A 88 7.10 -2.12 -11.34
C ASN A 88 8.57 -2.37 -11.69
N ARG A 89 9.10 -3.57 -11.42
CA ARG A 89 10.47 -3.95 -11.79
C ARG A 89 10.65 -4.04 -13.29
N LYS A 90 9.66 -4.53 -14.04
CA LYS A 90 9.70 -4.57 -15.50
C LYS A 90 9.65 -3.15 -16.11
N GLU A 91 8.86 -2.26 -15.52
CA GLU A 91 8.70 -0.88 -15.99
C GLU A 91 9.92 0.00 -15.65
N ARG A 92 10.41 -0.03 -14.40
CA ARG A 92 11.54 0.80 -13.95
C ARG A 92 12.91 0.15 -14.14
N GLY A 93 13.04 -1.16 -13.99
CA GLY A 93 14.35 -1.83 -13.94
C GLY A 93 15.26 -1.18 -12.88
N ASP A 94 16.54 -1.00 -13.23
CA ASP A 94 17.54 -0.30 -12.40
C ASP A 94 17.68 1.19 -12.74
N ARG A 95 16.73 1.74 -13.49
CA ARG A 95 16.77 3.13 -13.98
C ARG A 95 16.60 4.12 -12.83
N LEU A 96 17.23 5.27 -12.98
CA LEU A 96 17.06 6.38 -12.05
C LEU A 96 15.69 7.01 -12.26
N GLU A 97 14.96 7.17 -11.17
CA GLU A 97 13.73 7.94 -11.14
C GLU A 97 13.98 9.30 -10.51
N ILE A 98 13.50 10.34 -11.17
CA ILE A 98 13.52 11.71 -10.70
C ILE A 98 12.08 12.15 -10.44
N ILE A 99 11.80 12.50 -9.19
CA ILE A 99 10.49 13.03 -8.78
C ILE A 99 10.67 14.47 -8.35
N GLU A 100 9.97 15.37 -9.03
CA GLU A 100 9.89 16.79 -8.68
C GLU A 100 8.52 17.08 -8.07
N ILE A 101 8.51 17.59 -6.84
CA ILE A 101 7.29 17.87 -6.08
C ILE A 101 7.24 19.37 -5.82
N THR A 102 6.16 20.00 -6.27
CA THR A 102 5.90 21.43 -6.09
C THR A 102 4.49 21.63 -5.57
N LYS A 103 4.16 22.86 -5.17
CA LYS A 103 2.78 23.23 -4.82
C LYS A 103 1.78 22.90 -5.94
N ALA A 104 2.17 23.08 -7.20
CA ALA A 104 1.25 22.92 -8.33
C ALA A 104 1.04 21.45 -8.72
N LYS A 105 2.13 20.66 -8.75
CA LYS A 105 2.12 19.30 -9.31
C LYS A 105 3.31 18.47 -8.84
N ILE A 106 3.16 17.17 -9.01
CA ILE A 106 4.20 16.15 -8.85
C ILE A 106 4.56 15.62 -10.22
N VAL A 107 5.80 15.81 -10.64
CA VAL A 107 6.32 15.34 -11.93
C VAL A 107 7.23 14.16 -11.67
N ARG A 108 6.98 13.05 -12.37
CA ARG A 108 7.76 11.82 -12.31
C ARG A 108 8.41 11.58 -13.67
N PHE A 109 9.72 11.41 -13.65
CA PHE A 109 10.55 11.10 -14.82
C PHE A 109 11.37 9.85 -14.52
N ILE A 110 11.42 8.91 -15.46
CA ILE A 110 12.25 7.71 -15.37
C ILE A 110 13.24 7.77 -16.53
N GLU A 111 14.52 7.69 -16.20
CA GLU A 111 15.58 7.73 -17.19
C GLU A 111 15.44 6.59 -18.20
N GLY A 112 15.52 6.90 -19.51
CA GLY A 112 15.39 5.91 -20.58
C GLY A 112 13.95 5.45 -20.88
N LEU A 113 12.93 6.07 -20.28
CA LEU A 113 11.55 6.00 -20.76
C LEU A 113 11.14 7.33 -21.40
N GLU A 114 10.48 7.26 -22.55
CA GLU A 114 9.88 8.46 -23.16
C GLU A 114 8.63 8.87 -22.36
N GLY A 115 8.60 10.16 -21.98
CA GLY A 115 7.46 10.77 -21.31
C GLY A 115 7.74 11.19 -19.86
N LYS A 116 6.93 12.15 -19.40
CA LYS A 116 6.89 12.61 -18.00
C LYS A 116 5.47 12.39 -17.49
N ALA A 117 5.33 11.68 -16.37
CA ALA A 117 4.04 11.58 -15.71
C ALA A 117 3.84 12.82 -14.84
N VAL A 118 2.76 13.57 -15.10
CA VAL A 118 2.39 14.75 -14.32
C VAL A 118 1.14 14.41 -13.50
N LEU A 119 1.27 14.46 -12.18
CA LEU A 119 0.22 14.13 -11.23
C LEU A 119 -0.13 15.38 -10.41
N GLY A 120 -1.39 15.78 -10.42
CA GLY A 120 -1.93 16.73 -9.45
C GLY A 120 -2.08 16.13 -8.05
N TRP A 121 -2.14 16.98 -7.03
CA TRP A 121 -2.32 16.56 -5.63
C TRP A 121 -3.66 15.87 -5.37
N GLU A 122 -4.67 16.18 -6.19
CA GLU A 122 -6.00 15.60 -6.16
C GLU A 122 -6.05 14.10 -6.49
N TYR A 123 -5.04 13.58 -7.16
CA TYR A 123 -4.93 12.13 -7.42
C TYR A 123 -4.46 11.35 -6.20
N PHE A 124 -3.92 12.02 -5.18
CA PHE A 124 -3.41 11.36 -3.99
C PHE A 124 -4.49 11.27 -2.91
N GLU A 125 -4.85 10.04 -2.55
CA GLU A 125 -5.80 9.78 -1.49
C GLU A 125 -5.26 10.09 -0.09
N SER A 126 -3.98 9.82 0.16
CA SER A 126 -3.39 9.93 1.49
C SER A 126 -1.88 9.85 1.44
N VAL A 127 -1.22 10.47 2.42
CA VAL A 127 0.23 10.38 2.59
C VAL A 127 0.55 9.91 4.01
N TYR A 128 1.44 8.94 4.11
CA TYR A 128 1.94 8.44 5.39
C TYR A 128 3.44 8.64 5.47
N GLU A 129 3.89 9.26 6.57
CA GLU A 129 5.31 9.45 6.85
C GLU A 129 5.75 8.37 7.84
N THR A 130 6.79 7.64 7.48
CA THR A 130 7.54 6.71 8.34
C THR A 130 8.89 7.33 8.69
N GLU A 131 9.69 6.66 9.52
CA GLU A 131 11.03 7.15 9.88
C GLU A 131 11.90 7.40 8.64
N THR A 132 11.87 6.49 7.67
CA THR A 132 12.76 6.52 6.50
C THR A 132 12.08 6.97 5.20
N CYS A 133 10.74 6.93 5.11
CA CYS A 133 10.03 7.11 3.83
C CYS A 133 8.73 7.91 3.96
N PHE A 134 8.35 8.57 2.87
CA PHE A 134 6.98 9.02 2.60
C PHE A 134 6.29 8.05 1.64
N TYR A 135 5.09 7.63 2.02
CA TYR A 135 4.21 6.74 1.27
C TYR A 135 3.01 7.55 0.76
N MET A 136 3.04 7.90 -0.52
CA MET A 136 1.98 8.68 -1.16
C MET A 136 1.07 7.77 -1.98
N TYR A 137 -0.20 7.63 -1.57
CA TYR A 137 -1.15 6.72 -2.19
C TYR A 137 -1.97 7.42 -3.26
N ILE A 138 -2.00 6.84 -4.46
CA ILE A 138 -2.89 7.27 -5.55
C ILE A 138 -4.18 6.44 -5.48
N ASP A 139 -4.04 5.12 -5.44
CA ASP A 139 -5.17 4.18 -5.29
C ASP A 139 -4.73 2.90 -4.55
N LYS A 140 -5.47 1.80 -4.76
CA LYS A 140 -5.23 0.51 -4.10
C LYS A 140 -3.99 -0.24 -4.61
N ASP A 141 -3.50 0.09 -5.80
CA ASP A 141 -2.40 -0.63 -6.46
C ASP A 141 -1.24 0.31 -6.83
N ARG A 142 -1.47 1.63 -6.78
CA ARG A 142 -0.52 2.66 -7.19
C ARG A 142 -0.21 3.62 -6.05
N GLY A 143 1.07 3.95 -5.96
CA GLY A 143 1.57 4.99 -5.08
C GLY A 143 3.02 5.33 -5.37
N LEU A 144 3.50 6.40 -4.74
CA LEU A 144 4.88 6.83 -4.77
C LEU A 144 5.53 6.56 -3.43
N ILE A 145 6.74 6.04 -3.48
CA ILE A 145 7.59 5.81 -2.32
C ILE A 145 8.76 6.77 -2.47
N ILE A 146 8.93 7.64 -1.47
CA ILE A 146 9.99 8.64 -1.44
C ILE A 146 10.83 8.33 -0.20
N LYS A 147 12.06 7.88 -0.38
CA LYS A 147 13.01 7.78 0.73
C LYS A 147 13.42 9.20 1.14
N LYS A 148 13.51 9.46 2.43
CA LYS A 148 13.98 10.75 2.93
C LYS A 148 15.43 11.00 2.51
N ASP A 149 16.25 9.95 2.53
CA ASP A 149 17.67 9.99 2.18
C ASP A 149 17.90 10.25 0.68
N ASP A 150 16.90 10.02 -0.18
CA ASP A 150 16.98 10.23 -1.63
C ASP A 150 16.55 11.67 -2.03
N ILE A 151 16.22 12.53 -1.07
CA ILE A 151 15.89 13.94 -1.31
C ILE A 151 17.19 14.72 -1.57
N VAL A 152 17.33 15.22 -2.80
CA VAL A 152 18.52 15.98 -3.25
C VAL A 152 18.32 17.49 -3.12
N GLU A 153 17.09 17.97 -3.31
CA GLU A 153 16.72 19.37 -3.16
C GLU A 153 15.49 19.48 -2.25
N GLY A 154 15.51 20.41 -1.30
CA GLY A 154 14.46 20.59 -0.30
C GLY A 154 14.70 19.75 0.97
N SER A 155 13.65 19.49 1.73
CA SER A 155 13.74 18.73 2.99
C SER A 155 12.45 17.94 3.28
N PRO A 156 12.51 16.91 4.15
CA PRO A 156 11.32 16.20 4.62
C PRO A 156 10.23 17.12 5.20
N GLU A 157 10.62 18.21 5.87
CA GLU A 157 9.70 19.20 6.45
C GLU A 157 8.97 19.97 5.37
N ILE A 158 9.64 20.32 4.28
CA ILE A 158 9.01 20.95 3.12
C ILE A 158 7.99 19.98 2.51
N LEU A 159 8.29 18.67 2.44
CA LEU A 159 7.38 17.68 1.86
C LEU A 159 6.14 17.52 2.74
N ARG A 160 6.35 17.50 4.05
CA ARG A 160 5.30 17.49 5.07
C ARG A 160 4.38 18.70 4.90
N LYS A 161 4.94 19.91 4.78
CA LYS A 161 4.18 21.14 4.54
C LYS A 161 3.43 21.13 3.22
N LEU A 162 4.08 20.68 2.13
CA LEU A 162 3.45 20.55 0.81
C LEU A 162 2.28 19.56 0.84
N ALA A 163 2.46 18.40 1.47
CA ALA A 163 1.40 17.40 1.59
C ALA A 163 0.23 17.91 2.45
N GLN A 164 0.51 18.56 3.58
CA GLN A 164 -0.53 19.11 4.45
C GLN A 164 -1.35 20.22 3.78
N ASN A 165 -0.71 21.05 2.94
CA ASN A 165 -1.38 22.19 2.33
C ASN A 165 -2.11 21.87 1.02
N ASN A 166 -1.70 20.83 0.29
CA ASN A 166 -2.21 20.57 -1.06
C ASN A 166 -3.06 19.29 -1.19
N LEU A 167 -3.00 18.36 -0.23
CA LEU A 167 -3.86 17.18 -0.26
C LEU A 167 -5.32 17.53 -0.06
N LYS A 168 -6.20 16.87 -0.83
CA LYS A 168 -7.65 17.05 -0.72
C LYS A 168 -8.15 16.68 0.69
N PRO A 169 -8.82 17.60 1.41
CA PRO A 169 -9.41 17.30 2.70
C PRO A 169 -10.50 16.23 2.58
N ASN A 170 -10.70 15.44 3.63
CA ASN A 170 -11.82 14.52 3.71
C ASN A 170 -13.15 15.27 3.97
N ARG A 171 -14.28 14.55 3.99
CA ARG A 171 -15.61 15.13 4.31
C ARG A 171 -15.69 15.83 5.68
N ARG A 172 -14.71 15.60 6.57
CA ARG A 172 -14.58 16.24 7.89
C ARG A 172 -13.57 17.40 7.90
N GLY A 173 -13.14 17.88 6.73
CA GLY A 173 -12.15 18.95 6.58
C GLY A 173 -10.72 18.58 6.97
N LYS A 174 -10.45 17.32 7.33
CA LYS A 174 -9.11 16.88 7.75
C LYS A 174 -8.30 16.38 6.56
N VAL A 175 -7.06 16.84 6.46
CA VAL A 175 -6.10 16.37 5.47
C VAL A 175 -5.66 14.95 5.81
N LYS A 176 -5.59 14.07 4.81
CA LYS A 176 -5.23 12.65 4.99
C LYS A 176 -3.70 12.46 5.00
N PHE A 177 -3.02 13.25 5.81
CA PHE A 177 -1.59 13.13 6.11
C PHE A 177 -1.41 12.54 7.52
N LYS A 178 -0.56 11.53 7.69
CA LYS A 178 -0.29 10.94 9.01
C LYS A 178 1.17 10.53 9.19
N GLN A 179 1.78 10.97 10.28
CA GLN A 179 3.08 10.47 10.75
C GLN A 179 2.87 9.18 11.57
N LEU A 180 3.70 8.18 11.32
CA LEU A 180 3.60 6.85 11.90
C LEU A 180 4.72 6.53 12.89
N PHE A 181 5.51 7.52 13.27
CA PHE A 181 6.58 7.44 14.25
C PHE A 181 6.45 8.61 15.23
N LYS A 182 7.06 8.48 16.40
CA LYS A 182 7.25 9.60 17.34
C LYS A 182 8.63 10.19 17.02
N GLU A 183 8.71 11.50 16.85
CA GLU A 183 10.00 12.17 16.84
C GLU A 183 10.58 12.04 18.26
N GLU A 184 11.75 11.39 18.38
CA GLU A 184 12.57 11.55 19.58
C GLU A 184 13.01 13.02 19.61
N LYS A 185 12.59 13.73 20.66
CA LYS A 185 12.90 15.14 20.87
C LYS A 185 14.27 15.29 21.51
#